data_AF-A0A5C0WEL0-F1
#
_entry.id   AF-A0A5C0WEL0-F1
#
_cell.length_a   1.000
_cell.length_b   1.000
_cell.length_c   1.000
_cell.angle_alpha   90.00
_cell.angle_beta   90.00
_cell.angle_gamma   90.00
#
_symmetry.space_group_name_H-M   'P 1'
#
loop_
_entity.id
_entity.type
_entity.pdbx_description
1 polymer ?
#
loop_
_entity_poly.entity_id
_entity_poly.type
_entity_poly.pdbx_seq_one_letter_code
_entity_poly.pdbx_strand_id
1 'polypeptide(L)'
;MKKWMIGLVIIILLGIGIYFLINAKTYSFDDVASIDQNKVTSIQIEHDNERVMVEKKEDIQKLLKEFSGMKLKKVNDSKKDTKESYWIRVLEDGKATYGFIFYDQAYLETYDGSKTKNRISEYQIVDANQVDMGKYIK
;
A
#
# COMPACT_ATOMS: atom_id res chain seq x y z
N MET A 1 16.71 -21.44 -41.59
CA MET A 1 17.11 -20.72 -40.36
C MET A 1 17.96 -21.65 -39.50
N LYS A 2 19.21 -21.29 -39.21
CA LYS A 2 20.09 -22.13 -38.38
C LYS A 2 19.48 -22.31 -36.98
N LYS A 3 19.57 -23.52 -36.40
CA LYS A 3 18.95 -23.91 -35.12
C LYS A 3 19.30 -22.98 -33.93
N TRP A 4 20.47 -22.34 -33.98
CA TRP A 4 20.92 -21.34 -32.99
C TRP A 4 20.04 -20.08 -32.91
N MET A 5 19.41 -19.63 -34.02
CA MET A 5 18.56 -18.43 -34.02
C MET A 5 17.21 -18.73 -33.35
N ILE A 6 16.72 -19.95 -33.49
CA ILE A 6 15.48 -20.40 -32.84
C ILE A 6 15.67 -20.39 -31.31
N GLY A 7 16.81 -20.92 -30.83
CA GLY A 7 17.15 -20.86 -29.41
C GLY A 7 17.28 -19.44 -28.87
N LEU A 8 17.88 -18.53 -29.64
CA LEU A 8 18.06 -17.14 -29.22
C LEU A 8 16.74 -16.36 -29.15
N VAL A 9 15.82 -16.61 -30.09
CA VAL A 9 14.46 -16.02 -30.05
C VAL A 9 13.67 -16.52 -28.84
N ILE A 10 13.78 -17.81 -28.48
CA ILE A 10 13.11 -18.36 -27.29
C ILE A 10 13.62 -17.70 -26.01
N ILE A 11 14.92 -17.48 -25.87
CA ILE A 11 15.52 -16.82 -24.71
C ILE A 11 15.02 -15.38 -24.57
N ILE A 12 14.93 -14.64 -25.68
CA ILE A 12 14.42 -13.25 -25.67
C ILE A 12 12.95 -13.23 -25.25
N LEU A 13 12.11 -14.12 -25.79
CA LEU A 13 10.70 -14.21 -25.43
C LEU A 13 10.49 -14.59 -23.96
N LEU A 14 11.31 -15.50 -23.41
CA LEU A 14 11.29 -15.84 -21.99
C LEU A 14 11.70 -14.63 -21.12
N GLY A 15 12.73 -13.88 -21.52
CA GLY A 15 13.15 -12.67 -20.83
C GLY A 15 12.04 -11.61 -20.78
N ILE A 16 11.35 -11.38 -21.91
CA ILE A 16 10.21 -10.47 -21.99
C ILE A 16 9.05 -10.98 -21.13
N GLY A 17 8.72 -12.28 -21.20
CA GLY A 17 7.67 -12.89 -20.39
C GLY A 17 7.90 -12.73 -18.88
N ILE A 18 9.12 -12.99 -18.41
CA ILE A 18 9.52 -12.81 -17.01
C ILE A 18 9.44 -11.32 -16.61
N TYR A 19 9.91 -10.41 -17.47
CA TYR A 19 9.83 -8.97 -17.23
C TYR A 19 8.39 -8.49 -17.07
N PHE A 20 7.47 -8.95 -17.92
CA PHE A 20 6.05 -8.62 -17.80
C PHE A 20 5.42 -9.21 -16.54
N LEU A 21 5.76 -10.45 -16.16
CA LEU A 21 5.24 -11.07 -14.94
C LEU A 21 5.66 -10.32 -13.68
N ILE A 22 6.91 -9.85 -13.62
CA ILE A 22 7.40 -9.06 -12.48
C ILE A 22 6.73 -7.68 -12.43
N ASN A 23 6.57 -7.01 -13.57
CA ASN A 23 5.96 -5.68 -13.64
C ASN A 23 4.43 -5.69 -13.56
N ALA A 24 3.77 -6.82 -13.83
CA ALA A 24 2.33 -6.99 -13.66
C ALA A 24 1.97 -7.44 -12.24
N LYS A 25 2.95 -7.75 -11.39
CA LYS A 25 2.69 -8.22 -10.04
C LYS A 25 1.98 -7.13 -9.24
N THR A 26 0.78 -7.49 -8.77
CA THR A 26 0.00 -6.69 -7.83
C THR A 26 -0.02 -7.39 -6.48
N TYR A 27 -0.23 -6.60 -5.45
CA TYR A 27 -0.29 -6.99 -4.05
C TYR A 27 -1.61 -6.49 -3.49
N SER A 28 -2.23 -7.24 -2.58
CA SER A 28 -3.30 -6.67 -1.75
C SER A 28 -2.71 -5.75 -0.67
N PHE A 29 -3.53 -4.92 -0.03
CA PHE A 29 -3.09 -4.15 1.12
C PHE A 29 -2.60 -5.05 2.26
N ASP A 30 -3.27 -6.17 2.54
CA ASP A 30 -2.89 -7.10 3.59
C ASP A 30 -1.51 -7.76 3.32
N ASP A 31 -1.16 -7.96 2.04
CA ASP A 31 0.16 -8.47 1.67
C ASP A 31 1.29 -7.50 2.00
N VAL A 32 1.02 -6.19 1.95
CA VAL A 32 2.04 -5.14 2.18
C VAL A 32 2.04 -4.62 3.61
N ALA A 33 0.89 -4.69 4.29
CA ALA A 33 0.67 -4.22 5.65
C ALA A 33 0.28 -5.41 6.54
N SER A 34 1.27 -6.01 7.20
CA SER A 34 1.08 -7.16 8.09
C SER A 34 0.54 -6.76 9.48
N ILE A 35 -0.58 -6.05 9.51
CA ILE A 35 -1.21 -5.57 10.74
C ILE A 35 -1.90 -6.72 11.46
N ASP A 36 -1.59 -6.91 12.74
CA ASP A 36 -2.35 -7.80 13.62
C ASP A 36 -3.59 -7.06 14.12
N GLN A 37 -4.72 -7.23 13.42
CA GLN A 37 -5.97 -6.51 13.71
C GLN A 37 -6.46 -6.68 15.16
N ASN A 38 -6.05 -7.74 15.86
CA ASN A 38 -6.44 -7.97 17.26
C ASN A 38 -5.68 -7.10 18.25
N LYS A 39 -4.52 -6.56 17.86
CA LYS A 39 -3.68 -5.69 18.69
C LYS A 39 -3.94 -4.20 18.44
N VAL A 40 -4.64 -3.88 17.35
CA VAL A 40 -4.99 -2.50 17.02
C VAL A 40 -5.96 -1.96 18.06
N THR A 41 -5.53 -0.92 18.75
CA THR A 41 -6.32 -0.21 19.78
C THR A 41 -6.99 1.03 19.23
N SER A 42 -6.35 1.71 18.28
CA SER A 42 -6.90 2.88 17.61
C SER A 42 -6.23 3.11 16.25
N ILE A 43 -6.93 3.84 15.39
CA ILE A 43 -6.40 4.34 14.12
C ILE A 43 -6.54 5.86 14.13
N GLN A 44 -5.42 6.55 13.99
CA GLN A 44 -5.38 7.99 13.81
C GLN A 44 -5.34 8.31 12.32
N ILE A 45 -6.20 9.24 11.89
CA ILE A 45 -6.25 9.75 10.52
C ILE A 45 -6.03 11.25 10.59
N GLU A 46 -5.12 11.76 9.78
CA GLU A 46 -4.72 13.17 9.75
C GLU A 46 -4.65 13.66 8.30
N HIS A 47 -5.20 14.84 8.05
CA HIS A 47 -5.22 15.50 6.74
C HIS A 47 -5.24 17.00 6.99
N ASP A 48 -4.35 17.72 6.31
CA ASP A 48 -4.10 19.15 6.55
C ASP A 48 -3.91 19.46 8.05
N ASN A 49 -4.90 20.11 8.68
CA ASN A 49 -4.90 20.46 10.10
C ASN A 49 -5.93 19.67 10.91
N GLU A 50 -6.64 18.74 10.28
CA GLU A 50 -7.66 17.92 10.91
C GLU A 50 -7.11 16.56 11.32
N ARG A 51 -7.59 16.09 12.46
CA ARG A 51 -7.19 14.82 13.04
C ARG A 51 -8.37 14.12 13.67
N VAL A 52 -8.60 12.88 13.26
CA VAL A 52 -9.66 12.03 13.78
C VAL A 52 -9.04 10.76 14.37
N MET A 53 -9.55 10.34 15.52
CA MET A 53 -9.18 9.08 16.15
C MET A 53 -10.35 8.10 16.04
N VAL A 54 -10.08 6.92 15.49
CA VAL A 54 -11.03 5.81 15.40
C VAL A 54 -10.65 4.79 16.48
N GLU A 55 -11.48 4.68 17.52
CA GLU A 55 -11.19 3.84 18.70
C GLU A 55 -12.16 2.66 18.84
N LYS A 56 -13.34 2.74 18.22
CA LYS A 56 -14.33 1.66 18.26
C LYS A 56 -13.83 0.48 17.44
N LYS A 57 -13.81 -0.70 18.04
CA LYS A 57 -13.31 -1.93 17.43
C LYS A 57 -14.01 -2.25 16.11
N GLU A 58 -15.32 -2.07 16.06
CA GLU A 58 -16.12 -2.33 14.85
C GLU A 58 -15.72 -1.38 13.71
N ASP A 59 -15.48 -0.10 14.02
CA ASP A 59 -15.09 0.91 13.04
C ASP A 59 -13.65 0.69 12.55
N ILE A 60 -12.74 0.31 13.46
CA ILE A 60 -11.36 -0.10 13.12
C ILE A 60 -11.37 -1.28 12.15
N GLN A 61 -12.12 -2.34 12.49
CA GLN A 61 -12.22 -3.54 11.66
C GLN A 61 -12.84 -3.23 10.29
N LYS A 62 -13.87 -2.38 10.26
CA LYS A 62 -14.49 -1.93 9.01
C LYS A 62 -13.48 -1.18 8.15
N LEU A 63 -12.75 -0.22 8.70
CA LEU A 63 -11.77 0.58 7.98
C LEU A 63 -10.63 -0.30 7.43
N LEU A 64 -10.05 -1.19 8.24
CA LEU A 64 -8.99 -2.10 7.77
C LEU A 64 -9.48 -3.06 6.69
N LYS A 65 -10.74 -3.52 6.78
CA LYS A 65 -11.36 -4.36 5.76
C LYS A 65 -11.62 -3.61 4.46
N GLU A 66 -11.89 -2.31 4.50
CA GLU A 66 -12.01 -1.52 3.29
C GLU A 66 -10.64 -1.38 2.61
N PHE A 67 -9.56 -1.21 3.39
CA PHE A 67 -8.21 -1.17 2.84
C PHE A 67 -7.75 -2.52 2.27
N SER A 68 -8.10 -3.65 2.90
CA SER A 68 -7.64 -4.98 2.48
C SER A 68 -7.98 -5.33 1.04
N GLY A 69 -9.08 -4.77 0.50
CA GLY A 69 -9.50 -4.98 -0.88
C GLY A 69 -8.70 -4.19 -1.92
N MET A 70 -7.83 -3.27 -1.50
CA MET A 70 -7.04 -2.43 -2.39
C MET A 70 -5.95 -3.25 -3.09
N LYS A 71 -5.78 -3.03 -4.40
CA LYS A 71 -4.67 -3.59 -5.17
C LYS A 71 -3.60 -2.55 -5.39
N LEU A 72 -2.37 -3.00 -5.17
CA LEU A 72 -1.18 -2.19 -5.10
C LEU A 72 -0.12 -2.74 -6.05
N LYS A 73 0.58 -1.86 -6.76
CA LYS A 73 1.76 -2.20 -7.54
C LYS A 73 2.96 -1.51 -6.95
N LYS A 74 3.98 -2.29 -6.57
CA LYS A 74 5.21 -1.75 -5.99
C LYS A 74 5.91 -0.84 -7.01
N VAL A 75 6.30 0.34 -6.57
CA VAL A 75 7.09 1.30 -7.36
C VAL A 75 8.41 1.59 -6.64
N ASN A 76 9.46 1.82 -7.42
CA ASN A 76 10.74 2.24 -6.88
C ASN A 76 10.83 3.76 -7.08
N ASP A 77 10.76 4.49 -5.98
CA ASP A 77 11.07 5.92 -5.88
C ASP A 77 10.24 6.78 -6.83
N SER A 78 9.01 7.08 -6.42
CA SER A 78 8.17 8.05 -7.12
C SER A 78 8.42 9.43 -6.52
N LYS A 79 9.02 10.35 -7.28
CA LYS A 79 8.85 11.77 -6.98
C LYS A 79 7.36 12.07 -7.16
N LYS A 80 6.66 12.25 -6.04
CA LYS A 80 5.24 12.58 -6.05
C LYS A 80 5.13 14.09 -5.88
N ASP A 81 4.78 14.80 -6.95
CA ASP A 81 4.25 16.16 -6.83
C ASP A 81 2.80 16.00 -6.34
N THR A 82 2.62 16.04 -5.03
CA THR A 82 1.33 15.75 -4.40
C THR A 82 0.60 17.03 -4.06
N LYS A 83 -0.71 17.02 -4.27
CA LYS A 83 -1.59 18.13 -3.88
C LYS A 83 -2.29 17.84 -2.58
N GLU A 84 -2.54 16.55 -2.31
CA GLU A 84 -3.31 16.07 -1.19
C GLU A 84 -2.61 14.88 -0.52
N SER A 85 -2.65 14.83 0.82
CA SER A 85 -2.18 13.67 1.56
C SER A 85 -3.05 13.34 2.76
N TYR A 86 -3.23 12.04 3.01
CA TYR A 86 -3.90 11.50 4.18
C TYR A 86 -2.92 10.60 4.94
N TRP A 87 -2.68 10.95 6.19
CA TRP A 87 -1.74 10.27 7.07
C TRP A 87 -2.52 9.38 8.03
N ILE A 88 -2.28 8.08 7.96
CA ILE A 88 -2.92 7.11 8.84
C ILE A 88 -1.85 6.50 9.72
N ARG A 89 -2.08 6.47 11.03
CA ARG A 89 -1.25 5.75 11.99
C ARG A 89 -2.10 4.69 12.66
N VAL A 90 -1.61 3.46 12.69
CA VAL A 90 -2.23 2.34 13.40
C VAL A 90 -1.51 2.19 14.73
N LEU A 91 -2.28 2.27 15.82
CA LEU A 91 -1.75 2.29 17.18
C LEU A 91 -2.08 0.98 17.91
N GLU A 92 -1.05 0.41 18.53
CA GLU A 92 -1.16 -0.71 19.46
C GLU A 92 -0.77 -0.17 20.84
N ASP A 93 -1.69 -0.24 21.81
CA ASP A 93 -1.54 0.32 23.17
C ASP A 93 -1.02 1.78 23.17
N GLY A 94 -1.55 2.61 22.26
CA GLY A 94 -1.18 4.02 22.11
C GLY A 94 0.17 4.28 21.43
N LYS A 95 0.87 3.26 20.93
CA LYS A 95 2.10 3.38 20.15
C LYS A 95 1.84 3.15 18.68
N ALA A 96 2.29 4.06 17.82
CA ALA A 96 2.18 3.88 16.37
C ALA A 96 3.11 2.75 15.90
N THR A 97 2.53 1.63 15.48
CA THR A 97 3.26 0.45 15.00
C THR A 97 3.36 0.45 13.47
N TYR A 98 2.31 0.92 12.80
CA TYR A 98 2.26 1.04 11.34
C TYR A 98 1.80 2.43 10.92
N GLY A 99 2.29 2.90 9.78
CA GLY A 99 1.91 4.18 9.18
C GLY A 99 1.60 4.03 7.70
N PHE A 100 0.66 4.82 7.21
CA PHE A 100 0.30 4.91 5.80
C PHE A 100 0.18 6.36 5.40
N ILE A 101 0.70 6.71 4.23
CA ILE A 101 0.47 8.01 3.61
C ILE A 101 -0.15 7.76 2.25
N PHE A 102 -1.40 8.19 2.08
CA PHE A 102 -2.09 8.18 0.80
C PHE A 102 -1.88 9.52 0.13
N TYR A 103 -1.34 9.52 -1.08
CA TYR A 103 -1.07 10.72 -1.86
C TYR A 103 -2.01 10.79 -3.05
N ASP A 104 -2.80 11.86 -3.14
CA ASP A 104 -3.80 12.13 -4.18
C ASP A 104 -4.72 10.91 -4.47
N GLN A 105 -4.90 10.03 -3.47
CA GLN A 105 -5.57 8.71 -3.58
C GLN A 105 -5.03 7.79 -4.69
N ALA A 106 -3.87 8.11 -5.28
CA ALA A 106 -3.25 7.36 -6.39
C ALA A 106 -2.02 6.56 -5.94
N TYR A 107 -1.39 6.97 -4.85
CA TYR A 107 -0.21 6.31 -4.31
C TYR A 107 -0.33 6.06 -2.82
N LEU A 108 0.29 4.98 -2.38
CA LEU A 108 0.40 4.59 -0.98
C LEU A 108 1.87 4.47 -0.61
N GLU A 109 2.27 5.13 0.46
CA GLU A 109 3.50 4.87 1.17
C GLU A 109 3.18 4.16 2.48
N THR A 110 3.90 3.08 2.76
CA THR A 110 3.74 2.29 3.99
C THR A 110 4.96 2.45 4.86
N TYR A 111 4.77 2.64 6.16
CA TYR A 111 5.80 2.56 7.19
C TYR A 111 5.50 1.39 8.14
N ASP A 112 6.48 0.52 8.33
CA ASP A 112 6.42 -0.61 9.26
C ASP A 112 7.49 -0.45 10.35
N GLY A 113 7.03 -0.11 11.56
CA GLY A 113 7.89 0.10 12.72
C GLY A 113 8.53 -1.18 13.27
N SER A 114 8.00 -2.35 12.91
CA SER A 114 8.54 -3.65 13.37
C SER A 114 9.81 -4.06 12.62
N LYS A 115 10.02 -3.55 11.40
CA LYS A 115 11.16 -3.90 10.55
C LYS A 115 12.43 -3.16 10.97
N THR A 116 13.61 -3.72 10.70
CA THR A 116 14.91 -3.05 10.95
C THR A 116 15.54 -2.44 9.70
N LYS A 117 15.11 -2.87 8.51
CA LYS A 117 15.51 -2.34 7.19
C LYS A 117 14.29 -2.27 6.28
N ASN A 118 14.33 -1.42 5.25
CA ASN A 118 13.23 -1.25 4.29
C ASN A 118 11.88 -1.00 4.96
N ARG A 119 11.88 -0.15 5.99
CA ARG A 119 10.69 0.21 6.78
C ARG A 119 9.65 0.94 5.94
N ILE A 120 10.11 1.67 4.92
CA ILE A 120 9.29 2.43 3.99
C ILE A 120 9.19 1.65 2.68
N SER A 121 7.99 1.61 2.10
CA SER A 121 7.76 1.08 0.77
C SER A 121 6.68 1.89 0.06
N GLU A 122 6.84 2.03 -1.24
CA GLU A 122 5.92 2.80 -2.08
C GLU A 122 5.17 1.92 -3.07
N TYR A 123 3.90 2.26 -3.26
CA TYR A 123 2.99 1.55 -4.12
C TYR A 123 2.15 2.54 -4.91
N GLN A 124 1.87 2.21 -6.17
CA GLN A 124 0.78 2.79 -6.93
C GLN A 124 -0.50 2.01 -6.61
N ILE A 125 -1.58 2.73 -6.35
CA ILE A 125 -2.92 2.16 -6.18
C ILE A 125 -3.46 1.89 -7.57
N VAL A 126 -3.67 0.61 -7.91
CA VAL A 126 -4.20 0.21 -9.23
C VAL A 126 -5.70 -0.04 -9.19
N ASP A 127 -6.24 -0.32 -8.01
CA ASP A 127 -7.66 -0.48 -7.72
C ASP A 127 -7.90 -0.14 -6.25
N ALA A 128 -8.61 0.95 -5.99
CA ALA A 128 -8.87 1.44 -4.63
C ALA A 128 -10.07 0.76 -3.96
N ASN A 129 -10.79 -0.12 -4.67
CA ASN A 129 -11.97 -0.85 -4.17
C ASN A 129 -12.96 0.01 -3.36
N GLN A 130 -13.26 1.23 -3.84
CA GLN A 130 -14.19 2.21 -3.24
C GLN A 130 -13.75 2.82 -1.89
N VAL A 131 -12.47 2.76 -1.54
CA VAL A 131 -11.95 3.49 -0.37
C VAL A 131 -11.99 4.99 -0.66
N ASP A 132 -12.95 5.68 -0.07
CA ASP A 132 -13.00 7.13 0.00
C ASP A 132 -12.44 7.59 1.34
N MET A 133 -11.27 8.24 1.31
CA MET A 133 -10.59 8.74 2.50
C MET A 133 -11.26 9.99 3.07
N GLY A 134 -11.92 10.78 2.21
CA GLY A 134 -12.57 12.04 2.60
C GLY A 134 -13.72 11.82 3.58
N LYS A 135 -14.36 10.65 3.57
CA LYS A 135 -15.47 10.35 4.50
C LYS A 135 -15.07 10.28 5.98
N TYR A 136 -13.77 10.17 6.28
CA TYR A 136 -13.27 10.05 7.64
C TYR A 136 -12.85 11.40 8.25
N ILE A 137 -12.90 12.48 7.46
CA ILE A 137 -12.44 13.81 7.78
C ILE A 137 -13.61 14.77 7.49
N LYS A 138 -13.85 15.78 8.32
CA LYS A 138 -15.18 16.39 8.45
C LYS A 138 -15.16 17.90 8.30
#